data_AF-A0A2A4T295-F1
#
_entry.id   AF-A0A2A4T295-F1
#
_cell.length_a   1.000
_cell.length_b   1.000
_cell.length_c   1.000
_cell.angle_alpha   90.00
_cell.angle_beta   90.00
_cell.angle_gamma   90.00
#
_symmetry.space_group_name_H-M   'P 1'
#
loop_
_entity.id
_entity.type
_entity.pdbx_description
1 polymer ?
#
loop_
_entity_poly.entity_id
_entity_poly.type
_entity_poly.pdbx_seq_one_letter_code
_entity_poly.pdbx_strand_id
1 'polypeptide(L)'
;MTDKIPVSEEPHLIWVNVSHWDNERQVLVYKDRVLFQVTIECSHCHKCLRRVAYVRSVLTRGGVAYTHRHLSITGKREGKIDWVEFPRTPDLTPIEIVEDALQLGVKSLF
;
A
#
# COMPACT_ATOMS: atom_id res chain seq x y z
N MET A 1 9.88 22.73 -20.69
CA MET A 1 9.67 23.04 -19.27
C MET A 1 9.13 21.77 -18.65
N THR A 2 9.95 21.04 -17.90
CA THR A 2 9.50 19.82 -17.22
C THR A 2 8.86 20.27 -15.94
N ASP A 3 7.54 20.22 -15.85
CA ASP A 3 6.81 20.52 -14.63
C ASP A 3 7.26 19.54 -13.55
N LYS A 4 8.16 20.03 -12.70
CA LYS A 4 8.55 19.35 -11.48
C LYS A 4 7.34 19.44 -10.56
N ILE A 5 6.57 18.36 -10.49
CA ILE A 5 5.52 18.19 -9.50
C ILE A 5 6.14 18.56 -8.14
N PRO A 6 5.65 19.61 -7.45
CA PRO A 6 6.18 19.98 -6.16
C PRO A 6 6.01 18.80 -5.22
N VAL A 7 7.12 18.31 -4.67
CA VAL A 7 7.15 17.21 -3.71
C VAL A 7 6.53 17.73 -2.42
N SER A 8 5.21 17.58 -2.31
CA SER A 8 4.47 17.83 -1.07
C SER A 8 5.01 16.92 0.03
N GLU A 9 5.22 17.46 1.23
CA GLU A 9 5.49 16.65 2.44
C GLU A 9 4.25 15.87 2.88
N GLU A 10 3.07 16.24 2.38
CA GLU A 10 1.82 15.55 2.64
C GLU A 10 1.73 14.27 1.80
N PRO A 11 1.29 13.16 2.41
CA PRO A 11 1.16 11.91 1.68
C PRO A 11 0.11 12.01 0.58
N HIS A 12 0.45 11.51 -0.61
CA HIS A 12 -0.53 11.35 -1.69
C HIS A 12 -1.29 10.03 -1.48
N LEU A 13 -2.61 10.12 -1.31
CA LEU A 13 -3.48 8.95 -1.25
C LEU A 13 -3.88 8.51 -2.67
N ILE A 14 -3.62 7.26 -3.01
CA ILE A 14 -4.09 6.61 -4.23
C ILE A 14 -4.88 5.35 -3.89
N TRP A 15 -5.74 4.92 -4.81
CA TRP A 15 -6.50 3.68 -4.72
C TRP A 15 -6.04 2.70 -5.80
N VAL A 16 -5.74 1.47 -5.40
CA VAL A 16 -5.22 0.44 -6.31
C VAL A 16 -6.10 -0.79 -6.29
N ASN A 17 -6.35 -1.37 -7.47
CA ASN A 17 -7.00 -2.67 -7.58
C ASN A 17 -5.95 -3.76 -7.55
N VAL A 18 -6.02 -4.61 -6.51
CA VAL A 18 -5.16 -5.76 -6.38
C VAL A 18 -5.82 -6.96 -7.02
N SER A 19 -5.13 -7.60 -7.97
CA SER A 19 -5.64 -8.80 -8.61
C SER A 19 -6.09 -9.81 -7.54
N HIS A 20 -7.31 -10.35 -7.73
CA HIS A 20 -7.95 -11.29 -6.81
C HIS A 20 -8.39 -10.73 -5.45
N TRP A 21 -8.39 -9.40 -5.26
CA TRP A 21 -8.94 -8.78 -4.07
C TRP A 21 -10.27 -8.10 -4.41
N ASP A 22 -11.27 -8.27 -3.54
CA ASP A 22 -12.65 -7.88 -3.84
C ASP A 22 -12.88 -6.37 -3.77
N ASN A 23 -11.94 -5.62 -3.18
CA ASN A 23 -12.04 -4.18 -2.95
C ASN A 23 -10.70 -3.53 -3.32
N GLU A 24 -10.75 -2.24 -3.64
CA GLU A 24 -9.57 -1.40 -3.81
C GLU A 24 -8.79 -1.27 -2.49
N ARG A 25 -7.52 -0.88 -2.57
CA ARG A 25 -6.66 -0.60 -1.42
C ARG A 25 -6.11 0.79 -1.46
N GLN A 26 -6.06 1.39 -0.29
CA GLN A 26 -5.39 2.65 -0.09
C GLN A 26 -3.88 2.45 -0.12
N VAL A 27 -3.20 3.36 -0.82
CA VAL A 27 -1.75 3.50 -0.74
C VAL A 27 -1.44 4.95 -0.43
N LEU A 28 -0.71 5.17 0.67
CA LEU A 28 -0.21 6.47 1.05
C LEU A 28 1.23 6.57 0.59
N VAL A 29 1.49 7.51 -0.32
CA VAL A 29 2.80 7.74 -0.91
C VAL A 29 3.43 8.95 -0.23
N TYR A 30 4.51 8.71 0.49
CA TYR A 30 5.39 9.75 1.03
C TYR A 30 6.59 9.96 0.10
N LYS A 31 7.45 10.92 0.45
CA LYS A 31 8.70 11.20 -0.28
C LYS A 31 9.68 10.02 -0.23
N ASP A 32 9.80 9.35 0.91
CA ASP A 32 10.80 8.34 1.23
C ASP A 32 10.23 6.93 1.40
N ARG A 33 8.90 6.80 1.55
CA ARG A 33 8.23 5.54 1.85
C ARG A 33 6.84 5.44 1.26
N VAL A 34 6.33 4.23 1.23
CA VAL A 34 4.98 3.89 0.80
C VAL A 34 4.31 3.09 1.91
N LEU A 35 3.06 3.40 2.23
CA LEU A 35 2.22 2.62 3.12
C LEU A 35 1.09 1.98 2.31
N PHE A 36 1.08 0.66 2.22
CA PHE A 36 0.07 -0.12 1.52
C PHE A 36 -0.93 -0.73 2.51
N GLN A 37 -2.22 -0.44 2.32
CA GLN A 37 -3.30 -1.05 3.08
C GLN A 37 -3.46 -2.51 2.66
N VAL A 38 -3.34 -3.44 3.61
CA VAL A 38 -3.49 -4.88 3.32
C VAL A 38 -4.91 -5.34 3.63
N THR A 39 -5.44 -4.94 4.79
CA THR A 39 -6.74 -5.41 5.29
C THR A 39 -7.79 -4.29 5.26
N ILE A 40 -9.07 -4.66 5.32
CA ILE A 40 -10.21 -3.73 5.36
C ILE A 40 -11.11 -4.18 6.49
N GLU A 41 -11.49 -3.24 7.37
CA GLU A 41 -12.45 -3.43 8.47
C GLU A 41 -12.09 -4.48 9.55
N CYS A 42 -11.14 -5.38 9.28
CA CYS A 42 -10.73 -6.46 10.16
C CYS A 42 -9.32 -6.97 9.79
N SER A 43 -8.41 -7.07 10.76
CA SER A 43 -7.05 -7.64 10.60
C SER A 43 -6.95 -9.12 10.96
N HIS A 44 -7.91 -9.66 11.71
CA HIS A 44 -7.80 -10.98 12.33
C HIS A 44 -8.52 -12.12 11.59
N CYS A 45 -9.29 -11.83 10.54
CA CYS A 45 -9.97 -12.90 9.80
C CYS A 45 -8.96 -13.70 8.94
N HIS A 46 -9.24 -14.98 8.71
CA HIS A 46 -8.35 -15.87 7.95
C HIS A 46 -7.98 -15.33 6.56
N LYS A 47 -8.92 -14.69 5.87
CA LYS A 47 -8.66 -14.05 4.55
C LYS A 47 -7.65 -12.90 4.68
N CYS A 48 -7.79 -12.07 5.70
CA CYS A 48 -6.90 -10.94 5.98
C CYS A 48 -5.51 -11.40 6.42
N LEU A 49 -5.41 -12.38 7.31
CA LEU A 49 -4.12 -12.96 7.73
C LEU A 49 -3.37 -13.58 6.54
N ARG A 50 -4.07 -14.25 5.62
CA ARG A 50 -3.48 -14.77 4.37
C ARG A 50 -2.96 -13.66 3.47
N ARG A 51 -3.70 -12.55 3.33
CA ARG A 51 -3.27 -11.37 2.55
C ARG A 51 -2.01 -10.74 3.14
N VAL A 52 -1.95 -10.57 4.46
CA VAL A 52 -0.75 -10.09 5.17
C VAL A 52 0.44 -11.01 4.93
N ALA A 53 0.26 -12.32 5.10
CA ALA A 53 1.33 -13.29 4.86
C ALA A 53 1.82 -13.27 3.40
N TYR A 54 0.90 -13.14 2.43
CA TYR A 54 1.22 -13.04 1.02
C TYR A 54 2.08 -11.81 0.71
N VAL A 55 1.62 -10.61 1.11
CA VAL A 55 2.34 -9.35 0.88
C VAL A 55 3.74 -9.40 1.51
N ARG A 56 3.85 -9.89 2.75
CA ARG A 56 5.13 -10.06 3.44
C ARG A 56 6.07 -11.01 2.71
N SER A 57 5.56 -12.15 2.24
CA SER A 57 6.34 -13.14 1.48
C SER A 57 6.90 -12.54 0.20
N VAL A 58 6.08 -11.80 -0.55
CA VAL A 58 6.49 -11.12 -1.79
C VAL A 58 7.62 -10.13 -1.53
N LEU A 59 7.44 -9.21 -0.58
CA LEU A 59 8.46 -8.20 -0.26
C LEU A 59 9.77 -8.84 0.21
N THR A 60 9.67 -9.90 1.03
CA THR A 60 10.84 -10.68 1.48
C THR A 60 11.59 -11.31 0.31
N ARG A 61 10.87 -11.92 -0.64
CA ARG A 61 11.48 -12.54 -1.84
C ARG A 61 12.09 -11.51 -2.78
N GLY A 62 11.47 -10.32 -2.88
CA GLY A 62 12.00 -9.18 -3.64
C GLY A 62 13.18 -8.47 -2.96
N GLY A 63 13.59 -8.89 -1.76
CA GLY A 63 14.66 -8.22 -1.01
C GLY A 63 14.29 -6.82 -0.53
N VAL A 64 12.99 -6.49 -0.47
CA VAL A 64 12.49 -5.18 -0.06
C VAL A 64 12.38 -5.14 1.46
N ALA A 65 13.06 -4.19 2.09
CA ALA A 65 12.88 -3.93 3.51
C ALA A 65 11.47 -3.40 3.77
N TYR A 66 10.78 -3.95 4.77
CA TYR A 66 9.42 -3.52 5.11
C TYR A 66 9.15 -3.54 6.61
N THR A 67 8.19 -2.72 7.04
CA THR A 67 7.66 -2.69 8.39
C THR A 67 6.17 -2.97 8.35
N HIS A 68 5.71 -3.93 9.16
CA HIS A 68 4.29 -4.20 9.34
C HIS A 68 3.72 -3.28 10.43
N ARG A 69 2.64 -2.56 10.13
CA ARG A 69 1.99 -1.64 11.07
C ARG A 69 0.53 -1.98 11.26
N HIS A 70 0.08 -1.86 12.50
CA HIS A 70 -1.34 -1.97 12.85
C HIS A 70 -1.86 -0.56 13.10
N LEU A 71 -2.54 0.03 12.12
CA LEU A 71 -3.04 1.40 12.20
C LEU A 71 -4.57 1.39 12.15
N SER A 72 -5.18 2.16 13.03
CA SER A 72 -6.60 2.50 12.93
C SER A 72 -6.70 3.81 12.18
N ILE A 73 -7.41 3.84 11.04
CA ILE A 73 -7.86 5.11 10.48
C ILE A 73 -9.09 5.52 11.27
N THR A 74 -9.06 6.71 11.86
CA THR A 74 -10.21 7.32 12.54
C THR A 74 -11.35 7.51 11.54
N GLY A 75 -12.40 6.70 11.65
CA GLY A 75 -13.61 6.71 10.84
C GLY A 75 -14.66 5.78 11.44
N LYS A 76 -15.94 5.91 11.02
CA LYS A 76 -17.17 5.34 11.65
C LYS A 76 -17.17 3.83 12.00
N ARG A 77 -16.17 3.05 11.62
CA ARG A 77 -16.00 1.64 12.01
C ARG A 77 -14.62 1.46 12.65
N GLU A 78 -14.61 1.19 13.95
CA GLU A 78 -13.42 0.83 14.73
C GLU A 78 -12.90 -0.56 14.31
N GLY A 79 -12.27 -0.65 13.15
CA GLY A 79 -11.53 -1.82 12.70
C GLY A 79 -10.04 -1.53 12.78
N LYS A 80 -9.27 -2.39 13.45
CA LYS A 80 -7.81 -2.31 13.33
C LYS A 80 -7.41 -2.83 11.95
N ILE A 81 -6.61 -2.06 11.21
CA ILE A 81 -6.20 -2.36 9.83
C ILE A 81 -4.70 -2.60 9.79
N ASP A 82 -4.29 -3.59 9.01
CA ASP A 82 -2.89 -3.89 8.74
C ASP A 82 -2.40 -3.10 7.52
N TRP A 83 -1.26 -2.47 7.72
CA TRP A 83 -0.52 -1.71 6.73
C TRP A 83 0.88 -2.29 6.61
N VAL A 84 1.43 -2.23 5.40
CA VAL A 84 2.83 -2.56 5.16
C VAL A 84 3.52 -1.32 4.63
N GLU A 85 4.56 -0.91 5.34
CA GLU A 85 5.44 0.20 4.95
C GLU A 85 6.71 -0.35 4.30
N PHE A 86 7.14 0.27 3.21
CA PHE A 86 8.42 -0.05 2.56
C PHE A 86 9.02 1.21 1.91
N PRO A 87 10.35 1.26 1.69
CA PRO A 87 11.01 2.38 1.04
C PRO A 87 10.42 2.68 -0.32
N ARG A 88 10.33 3.97 -0.65
CA ARG A 88 10.01 4.39 -2.01
C ARG A 88 11.26 4.27 -2.86
N THR A 89 11.18 3.49 -3.94
CA THR A 89 12.20 3.49 -5.00
C THR A 89 11.99 4.75 -5.85
N PRO A 90 12.98 5.64 -6.02
CA PRO A 90 12.79 6.91 -6.74
C PRO A 90 12.46 6.73 -8.22
N ASP A 91 12.98 5.67 -8.83
CA ASP A 91 12.89 5.38 -10.26
C ASP A 91 11.69 4.49 -10.63
N LEU A 92 10.98 3.97 -9.64
CA LEU A 92 9.70 3.29 -9.81
C LEU A 92 8.62 4.15 -9.17
N THR A 93 7.53 4.37 -9.87
CA THR A 93 6.31 4.86 -9.23
C THR A 93 5.96 3.90 -8.08
N PRO A 94 5.45 4.40 -6.95
CA PRO A 94 4.98 3.55 -5.84
C PRO A 94 4.05 2.43 -6.29
N ILE A 95 3.29 2.72 -7.34
CA ILE A 95 2.43 1.81 -8.06
C ILE A 95 3.24 0.70 -8.71
N GLU A 96 4.28 1.01 -9.49
CA GLU A 96 5.17 0.01 -10.11
C GLU A 96 5.83 -0.90 -9.07
N ILE A 97 6.21 -0.40 -7.89
CA ILE A 97 6.77 -1.25 -6.81
C ILE A 97 5.72 -2.24 -6.29
N VAL A 98 4.47 -1.80 -6.14
CA VAL A 98 3.38 -2.66 -5.68
C VAL A 98 2.84 -3.53 -6.82
N GLU A 99 2.89 -3.07 -8.08
CA GLU A 99 2.52 -3.81 -9.29
C GLU A 99 3.52 -4.92 -9.60
N ASP A 100 4.82 -4.64 -9.54
CA ASP A 100 5.89 -5.62 -9.72
C ASP A 100 5.84 -6.69 -8.61
N ALA A 101 5.42 -6.29 -7.40
CA ALA A 101 5.20 -7.19 -6.27
C ALA A 101 3.87 -7.99 -6.35
N LEU A 102 2.76 -7.37 -6.75
CA LEU A 102 1.40 -7.89 -6.50
C LEU A 102 0.50 -7.99 -7.75
N GLN A 103 1.01 -7.69 -8.95
CA GLN A 103 0.25 -7.67 -10.22
C GLN A 103 -1.04 -6.83 -10.12
N LEU A 104 -0.93 -5.51 -9.93
CA LEU A 104 -2.07 -4.59 -9.73
C LEU A 104 -2.55 -3.93 -11.04
N GLY A 105 -3.72 -3.28 -10.96
CA GLY A 105 -4.14 -2.22 -11.90
C GLY A 105 -4.59 -0.96 -11.14
N VAL A 106 -4.32 0.24 -11.67
CA VAL A 106 -4.47 1.51 -10.93
C VAL A 106 -5.53 2.45 -11.49
N LYS A 107 -6.21 3.16 -10.57
CA LYS A 107 -7.05 4.32 -10.87
C LYS A 107 -6.63 5.50 -9.98
N SER A 108 -6.21 6.59 -10.60
CA SER A 108 -5.90 7.84 -9.91
C SER A 108 -7.18 8.65 -9.67
N LEU A 109 -7.33 9.19 -8.46
CA LEU A 109 -8.33 10.22 -8.17
C LEU A 109 -7.68 11.58 -8.39
N PHE A 110 -8.27 12.38 -9.29
CA PHE A 110 -7.93 13.79 -9.49
C PHE A 110 -8.48 14.64 -8.33
#